data_AF-A0A6G3RTA7-F1
#
_entry.id   AF-A0A6G3RTA7-F1
#
_cell.length_a   1.000
_cell.length_b   1.000
_cell.length_c   1.000
_cell.angle_alpha   90.00
_cell.angle_beta   90.00
_cell.angle_gamma   90.00
#
_symmetry.space_group_name_H-M   'P 1'
#
loop_
_entity.id
_entity.type
_entity.pdbx_description
1 polymer ?
#
loop_
_entity_poly.entity_id
_entity_poly.type
_entity_poly.pdbx_seq_one_letter_code
_entity_poly.pdbx_strand_id
1 'polypeptide(L)' 'AAVTAAYAPAAPEPYAAAGAVSAQEVFDRAAAHGDDHAIKFADTALDVGGDVALGAALRALTLIEPV' A
#
# COMPACT_ATOMS: atom_id res chain seq x y z
N ALA A 1 14.09 6.10 18.34
CA ALA A 1 12.85 5.58 18.95
C ALA A 1 12.67 4.13 18.51
N ALA A 2 12.02 3.28 19.31
CA ALA A 2 11.66 1.92 18.94
C ALA A 2 10.13 1.79 18.91
N VAL A 3 9.61 1.06 17.92
CA VAL A 3 8.18 0.75 17.78
C VAL A 3 7.97 -0.72 18.14
N THR A 4 7.09 -0.99 19.10
CA THR A 4 6.70 -2.36 19.49
C THR A 4 5.24 -2.57 19.15
N ALA A 5 4.94 -3.56 18.32
CA ALA A 5 3.57 -3.97 18.06
C ALA A 5 3.07 -4.90 19.17
N ALA A 6 1.85 -4.68 19.66
CA ALA A 6 1.21 -5.58 20.62
C ALA A 6 0.81 -6.92 19.98
N TYR A 7 0.67 -6.95 18.65
CA TYR A 7 0.30 -8.10 17.86
C TYR A 7 1.30 -8.32 16.74
N ALA A 8 1.68 -9.57 16.52
CA ALA A 8 2.51 -10.00 15.40
C ALA A 8 1.83 -11.19 14.70
N PRO A 9 1.91 -11.28 13.36
CA PRO A 9 1.47 -12.48 12.66
C PRO A 9 2.34 -13.67 13.06
N ALA A 10 1.79 -14.88 12.99
CA ALA A 10 2.53 -16.11 13.34
C ALA A 10 3.74 -16.34 12.42
N ALA A 11 3.66 -15.87 11.18
CA ALA A 11 4.75 -15.88 10.21
C ALA A 11 4.73 -14.57 9.39
N PRO A 12 5.90 -14.11 8.90
CA PRO A 12 5.94 -12.99 7.97
C PRO A 12 5.32 -13.39 6.63
N GLU A 13 4.50 -12.50 6.05
CA GLU A 13 4.00 -12.66 4.69
C GLU A 13 5.03 -12.13 3.68
N PRO A 14 5.26 -12.83 2.56
CA PRO A 14 6.05 -12.30 1.46
C PRO A 14 5.40 -11.02 0.92
N TYR A 15 6.21 -10.01 0.62
CA TYR A 15 5.75 -8.83 -0.07
C TYR A 15 6.35 -8.76 -1.48
N ALA A 16 5.59 -8.19 -2.40
CA ALA A 16 6.04 -7.87 -3.74
C ALA A 16 6.41 -6.38 -3.80
N ALA A 17 7.56 -6.10 -4.41
CA ALA A 17 7.95 -4.76 -4.83
C ALA A 17 6.93 -4.17 -5.83
N ALA A 18 6.81 -2.84 -5.87
CA ALA A 18 6.07 -2.17 -6.93
C ALA A 18 6.76 -2.32 -8.29
N GLY A 19 8.08 -2.44 -8.30
CA GLY A 19 8.87 -2.59 -9.52
C GLY A 19 8.87 -1.30 -10.33
N ALA A 20 8.48 -1.39 -11.61
CA ALA A 20 8.51 -0.24 -12.53
C ALA A 20 7.28 0.67 -12.45
N VAL A 21 6.30 0.36 -11.58
CA VAL A 21 5.09 1.18 -11.43
C VAL A 21 5.46 2.47 -10.68
N SER A 22 5.19 3.61 -11.31
CA SER A 22 5.43 4.91 -10.72
C SER A 22 4.44 5.23 -9.61
N ALA A 23 4.84 6.12 -8.71
CA ALA A 23 4.00 6.61 -7.62
C ALA A 23 2.67 7.20 -8.12
N GLN A 24 2.71 7.94 -9.23
CA GLN A 24 1.50 8.49 -9.85
C GLN A 24 0.56 7.39 -10.35
N GLU A 25 1.08 6.37 -11.03
CA GLU A 25 0.26 5.24 -11.50
C GLU A 25 -0.38 4.46 -10.35
N VAL A 26 0.30 4.34 -9.20
CA VAL A 26 -0.30 3.73 -8.00
C VAL A 26 -1.49 4.57 -7.52
N PHE A 27 -1.34 5.89 -7.46
CA PHE A 27 -2.41 6.77 -7.02
C PHE A 27 -3.59 6.80 -8.00
N ASP A 28 -3.33 6.81 -9.31
CA ASP A 28 -4.37 6.75 -10.34
C ASP A 28 -5.20 5.45 -10.22
N ARG A 29 -4.55 4.33 -9.92
CA ARG A 29 -5.24 3.05 -9.66
C ARG A 29 -6.07 3.12 -8.39
N ALA A 30 -5.58 3.75 -7.33
CA ALA A 30 -6.33 3.91 -6.09
C ALA A 30 -7.55 4.82 -6.30
N ALA A 31 -7.41 5.92 -7.04
CA ALA A 31 -8.53 6.78 -7.41
C ALA A 31 -9.59 6.03 -8.24
N ALA A 32 -9.15 5.19 -9.18
CA ALA A 32 -10.06 4.34 -9.96
C ALA A 32 -10.72 3.22 -9.14
N HIS A 33 -10.10 2.76 -8.06
CA HIS A 33 -10.65 1.77 -7.14
C HIS A 33 -11.83 2.32 -6.31
N GLY A 34 -11.88 3.64 -6.10
CA GLY A 34 -13.02 4.34 -5.49
C GLY A 34 -13.21 4.17 -3.98
N ASP A 35 -12.50 3.22 -3.35
CA ASP A 35 -12.54 3.04 -1.90
C ASP A 35 -11.68 4.09 -1.17
N ASP A 36 -12.28 4.77 -0.20
CA ASP A 36 -11.64 5.84 0.56
C ASP A 36 -10.39 5.38 1.34
N HIS A 37 -10.40 4.16 1.89
CA HIS A 37 -9.26 3.65 2.66
C HIS A 37 -8.10 3.28 1.72
N ALA A 38 -8.41 2.69 0.58
CA ALA A 38 -7.44 2.39 -0.47
C ALA A 38 -6.75 3.69 -0.97
N ILE A 39 -7.52 4.74 -1.21
CA ILE A 39 -7.00 6.05 -1.65
C ILE A 39 -6.12 6.68 -0.57
N LYS A 40 -6.58 6.75 0.68
CA LYS A 40 -5.80 7.34 1.80
C LYS A 40 -4.49 6.61 2.03
N PHE A 41 -4.50 5.28 1.91
CA PHE A 41 -3.28 4.49 2.06
C PHE A 41 -2.29 4.77 0.93
N ALA A 42 -2.78 4.85 -0.32
CA ALA A 42 -1.94 5.21 -1.45
C ALA A 42 -1.32 6.60 -1.29
N ASP A 43 -2.10 7.61 -0.90
CA ASP A 43 -1.62 8.97 -0.61
C ASP A 43 -0.46 8.97 0.40
N THR A 44 -0.61 8.25 1.51
CA THR A 44 0.45 8.09 2.51
C THR A 44 1.68 7.39 1.94
N ALA A 45 1.49 6.36 1.09
CA ALA A 45 2.59 5.64 0.47
C ALA A 45 3.37 6.50 -0.54
N LEU A 46 2.71 7.46 -1.20
CA LEU A 46 3.34 8.44 -2.08
C LEU A 46 4.29 9.35 -1.29
N ASP A 47 3.84 9.84 -0.13
CA ASP A 47 4.64 10.70 0.75
C ASP A 47 5.84 9.97 1.35
N VAL A 48 5.66 8.71 1.76
CA VAL A 48 6.75 7.86 2.28
C VAL A 48 7.74 7.49 1.18
N GLY A 49 7.21 7.14 0.01
CA GLY A 49 7.98 6.75 -1.17
C GLY A 49 8.71 5.42 -1.05
N GLY A 50 9.38 5.06 -2.15
CA GLY A 50 10.16 3.83 -2.25
C GLY A 50 9.34 2.59 -2.59
N ASP A 51 10.05 1.56 -3.03
CA ASP A 51 9.47 0.37 -3.66
C ASP A 51 8.57 -0.45 -2.71
N VAL A 52 8.91 -0.46 -1.41
CA VAL A 52 8.12 -1.14 -0.38
C VAL A 52 6.81 -0.42 -0.11
N ALA A 53 6.81 0.91 0.01
CA ALA A 53 5.59 1.67 0.28
C ALA A 53 4.61 1.59 -0.90
N LEU A 54 5.13 1.76 -2.13
CA LEU A 54 4.33 1.61 -3.34
C LEU A 54 3.81 0.18 -3.52
N GLY A 55 4.62 -0.84 -3.21
CA GLY A 55 4.19 -2.24 -3.24
C GLY A 55 3.10 -2.54 -2.23
N ALA A 56 3.18 -1.97 -1.02
CA ALA A 56 2.15 -2.08 0.00
C ALA A 56 0.83 -1.42 -0.46
N ALA A 57 0.89 -0.27 -1.12
CA ALA A 57 -0.30 0.38 -1.66
C ALA A 57 -0.96 -0.47 -2.75
N LEU A 58 -0.18 -1.02 -3.68
CA LEU A 58 -0.69 -1.97 -4.68
C LEU A 58 -1.32 -3.22 -4.03
N ARG A 59 -0.73 -3.73 -2.94
CA ARG A 59 -1.32 -4.85 -2.20
C ARG A 59 -2.64 -4.46 -1.54
N ALA A 60 -2.75 -3.26 -0.98
CA ALA A 60 -4.00 -2.79 -0.37
C ALA A 60 -5.17 -2.78 -1.37
N LEU A 61 -4.93 -2.37 -2.62
CA LEU A 61 -5.95 -2.40 -3.69
C LEU A 61 -6.47 -3.80 -4.04
N THR A 62 -5.80 -4.86 -3.58
CA THR A 62 -6.25 -6.25 -3.79
C THR A 62 -6.90 -6.87 -2.56
N LEU A 63 -6.81 -6.20 -1.41
CA LEU A 63 -7.35 -6.65 -0.12
C LEU A 63 -8.63 -5.92 0.26
N ILE A 64 -8.85 -4.74 -0.31
CA ILE A 64 -10.01 -3.90 -0.08
C ILE A 64 -10.96 -4.09 -1.26
N GLU A 65 -12.25 -4.22 -1.01
CA GLU A 65 -13.25 -4.31 -2.08
C GLU A 65 -13.40 -2.95 -2.81
N PRO A 66 -13.43 -2.93 -4.16
CA PRO A 66 -13.72 -1.71 -4.92
C PRO A 66 -15.15 -1.21 -4.75
N VAL A 67 -15.36 0.06 -5.08
CA VAL A 67 -16.69 0.72 -5.14
C VAL A 67 -17.20 0.82 -6.57
#